data_AF-A0A178V2F4-F1
#
_entry.id   AF-A0A178V2F4-F1
#
_cell.length_a   1.000
_cell.length_b   1.000
_cell.length_c   1.000
_cell.angle_alpha   90.00
_cell.angle_beta   90.00
_cell.angle_gamma   90.00
#
_symmetry.space_group_name_H-M   'P 1'
#
loop_
_entity.id
_entity.type
_entity.pdbx_description
1 polymer ?
#
loop_
_entity_poly.entity_id
_entity_poly.type
_entity_poly.pdbx_seq_one_letter_code
_entity_poly.pdbx_strand_id
1 'polypeptide(L)'
;MLQELQWFKQSYGSWFLGDYISEDGSLYMATPVDPVFILLPIFDEARMKKGENFGKFRQLDEILFVEGYPGYQHLLSLAEKCMEIVCQTQEVGSMKFYRLDNSKVLAWLSCKVYCLKNSLPELDKNYAAQDEKQTLVDSVSIVGEYLKTEPWLKLLYDHLGLKFVDPTMKETNMENLPTANENNMASSISIQEKANKKPGKQTKQAKVETGSKNIRDMFSRACKKKC
;
A
#
# COMPACT_ATOMS: atom_id res chain seq x y z
N MET A 1 8.09 12.74 6.18
CA MET A 1 6.73 12.30 5.79
C MET A 1 6.86 10.87 5.31
N LEU A 2 6.07 9.95 5.83
CA LEU A 2 6.07 8.55 5.40
C LEU A 2 5.18 8.39 4.16
N GLN A 3 5.62 7.61 3.19
CA GLN A 3 4.90 7.38 1.94
C GLN A 3 4.80 5.88 1.70
N GLU A 4 3.65 5.45 1.21
CA GLU A 4 3.46 4.11 0.65
C GLU A 4 3.66 4.13 -0.86
N LEU A 5 3.98 2.98 -1.45
CA LEU A 5 4.14 2.84 -2.88
C LEU A 5 3.01 1.96 -3.43
N GLN A 6 2.08 2.58 -4.13
CA GLN A 6 1.00 1.91 -4.84
C GLN A 6 1.47 1.53 -6.24
N TRP A 7 1.10 0.33 -6.70
CA TRP A 7 1.46 -0.20 -8.01
C TRP A 7 0.20 -0.50 -8.81
N PHE A 8 0.12 0.08 -10.00
CA PHE A 8 -0.96 -0.15 -10.96
C PHE A 8 -0.39 -0.72 -12.25
N LYS A 9 -0.99 -1.80 -12.76
CA LYS A 9 -0.62 -2.40 -14.04
C LYS A 9 -1.87 -2.81 -14.81
N GLN A 10 -2.07 -2.19 -15.96
CA GLN A 10 -3.11 -2.58 -16.90
C GLN A 10 -2.58 -3.66 -17.85
N SER A 11 -3.43 -4.62 -18.19
CA SER A 11 -3.12 -5.64 -19.21
C SER A 11 -2.79 -4.98 -20.55
N TYR A 12 -1.74 -5.48 -21.21
CA TYR A 12 -1.28 -4.99 -22.51
C TYR A 12 -0.85 -3.50 -22.53
N GLY A 13 -0.38 -2.97 -21.39
CA GLY A 13 0.19 -1.62 -21.30
C GLY A 13 1.69 -1.56 -21.64
N SER A 14 2.14 -0.43 -22.19
CA SER A 14 3.57 -0.11 -22.35
C SER A 14 3.75 1.41 -22.31
N TRP A 15 4.94 1.88 -21.92
CA TRP A 15 5.25 3.32 -21.87
C TRP A 15 6.20 3.71 -23.00
N PHE A 16 5.88 4.79 -23.71
CA PHE A 16 6.81 5.49 -24.57
C PHE A 16 7.58 6.54 -23.74
N LEU A 17 8.88 6.32 -23.57
CA LEU A 17 9.79 7.14 -22.79
C LEU A 17 10.83 7.76 -23.73
N GLY A 18 10.44 8.84 -24.41
CA GLY A 18 11.27 9.43 -25.48
C GLY A 18 11.49 8.42 -26.61
N ASP A 19 12.76 8.07 -26.87
CA ASP A 19 13.15 7.08 -27.90
C ASP A 19 13.07 5.62 -27.42
N TYR A 20 12.63 5.39 -26.18
CA TYR A 20 12.57 4.06 -25.56
C TYR A 20 11.14 3.62 -25.33
N ILE A 21 10.94 2.31 -25.34
CA ILE A 21 9.70 1.66 -24.94
C ILE A 21 9.98 0.86 -23.67
N SER A 22 9.22 1.11 -22.62
CA SER A 22 9.14 0.21 -21.46
C SER A 22 7.98 -0.77 -21.67
N GLU A 23 8.33 -2.05 -21.78
CA GLU A 23 7.37 -3.15 -22.00
C GLU A 23 6.49 -3.42 -20.78
N ASP A 24 6.91 -3.01 -19.58
CA ASP A 24 6.20 -3.33 -18.34
C ASP A 24 4.86 -2.60 -18.22
N GLY A 25 4.80 -1.35 -18.69
CA GLY A 25 3.56 -0.55 -18.68
C GLY A 25 2.99 -0.23 -17.31
N SER A 26 3.71 -0.51 -16.22
CA SER A 26 3.21 -0.24 -14.86
C SER A 26 3.42 1.21 -14.43
N LEU A 27 2.57 1.65 -13.51
CA LEU A 27 2.64 2.95 -12.88
C LEU A 27 2.84 2.75 -11.37
N TYR A 28 3.90 3.35 -10.85
CA TYR A 28 4.15 3.43 -9.42
C TYR A 28 3.76 4.82 -8.92
N MET A 29 3.02 4.87 -7.83
CA MET A 29 2.58 6.12 -7.19
C MET A 29 3.01 6.13 -5.74
N ALA A 30 3.71 7.18 -5.32
CA ALA A 30 4.06 7.40 -3.93
C ALA A 30 3.00 8.30 -3.27
N THR A 31 2.19 7.75 -2.38
CA THR A 31 1.12 8.46 -1.68
C THR A 31 1.48 8.64 -0.20
N PRO A 32 1.13 9.77 0.43
CA PRO A 32 1.29 9.93 1.87
C PRO A 32 0.41 8.92 2.62
N VAL A 33 0.96 8.28 3.64
CA VAL A 33 0.25 7.30 4.48
C VAL A 33 0.27 7.73 5.95
N ASP A 34 -0.82 7.50 6.66
CA ASP A 34 -0.83 7.69 8.11
C ASP A 34 -0.02 6.56 8.77
N PRO A 35 1.09 6.87 9.48
CA PRO A 35 1.96 5.85 10.06
C PRO A 35 1.29 4.98 11.11
N VAL A 36 0.18 5.42 11.72
CA VAL A 36 -0.58 4.60 12.68
C VAL A 36 -1.04 3.30 12.02
N PHE A 37 -1.46 3.29 10.75
CA PHE A 37 -1.87 2.06 10.07
C PHE A 37 -0.74 1.03 9.99
N ILE A 38 0.48 1.49 9.72
CA ILE A 38 1.66 0.63 9.59
C ILE A 38 2.12 0.12 10.96
N LEU A 39 2.02 0.95 11.99
CA LEU A 39 2.53 0.65 13.33
C LEU A 39 1.51 -0.06 14.23
N LEU A 40 0.22 0.03 13.94
CA LEU A 40 -0.85 -0.55 14.75
C LEU A 40 -0.69 -2.08 14.97
N PRO A 41 -0.33 -2.89 13.95
CA PRO A 41 -0.08 -4.32 14.16
C PRO A 41 1.08 -4.58 15.14
N ILE A 42 2.13 -3.77 15.08
CA ILE A 42 3.31 -3.88 15.96
C ILE A 42 2.91 -3.53 17.39
N PHE A 43 2.12 -2.47 17.57
CA PHE A 43 1.65 -2.05 18.89
C PHE A 43 0.73 -3.09 19.53
N ASP A 44 -0.13 -3.72 18.72
CA ASP A 44 -1.06 -4.75 19.19
C ASP A 44 -0.32 -6.03 19.60
N GLU A 45 0.67 -6.46 18.81
CA GLU A 45 1.54 -7.59 19.15
C GLU A 45 2.35 -7.30 20.42
N ALA A 46 2.95 -6.12 20.51
CA ALA A 46 3.80 -5.75 21.64
C ALA A 46 3.03 -5.61 22.96
N ARG A 47 1.71 -5.35 22.92
CA ARG A 47 0.85 -5.38 24.10
C ARG A 47 0.81 -6.74 24.79
N MET A 48 1.14 -7.83 24.08
CA MET A 48 1.12 -9.21 24.61
C MET A 48 -0.21 -9.56 25.30
N LYS A 49 -1.33 -9.13 24.71
CA LYS A 49 -2.67 -9.38 25.24
C LYS A 49 -2.94 -10.89 25.29
N LYS A 50 -3.41 -11.38 26.44
CA LYS A 50 -3.86 -12.77 26.63
C LYS A 50 -5.24 -12.76 27.30
N GLY A 51 -6.24 -13.32 26.61
CA GLY A 51 -7.63 -13.31 27.06
C GLY A 51 -8.13 -11.88 27.34
N GLU A 52 -8.77 -11.69 28.49
CA GLU A 52 -9.38 -10.42 28.90
C GLU A 52 -8.39 -9.42 29.53
N ASN A 53 -7.09 -9.74 29.63
CA ASN A 53 -6.12 -8.79 30.17
C ASN A 53 -5.88 -7.64 29.18
N PHE A 54 -5.77 -6.42 29.69
CA PHE A 54 -5.36 -5.24 28.92
C PHE A 54 -3.93 -5.31 28.38
N GLY A 55 -3.12 -6.29 28.79
CA GLY A 55 -1.75 -6.49 28.33
C GLY A 55 -0.74 -5.64 29.10
N LYS A 56 0.48 -5.57 28.58
CA LYS A 56 1.64 -4.98 29.27
C LYS A 56 2.03 -3.61 28.69
N PHE A 57 2.56 -2.77 29.57
CA PHE A 57 3.27 -1.57 29.21
C PHE A 57 4.70 -1.94 28.80
N ARG A 58 5.16 -1.40 27.66
CA ARG A 58 6.53 -1.63 27.14
C ARG A 58 7.15 -0.34 26.65
N GLN A 59 8.48 -0.31 26.61
CA GLN A 59 9.21 0.85 26.10
C GLN A 59 9.15 0.91 24.58
N LEU A 60 9.23 2.11 24.02
CA LEU A 60 9.13 2.31 22.57
C LEU A 60 10.25 1.57 21.81
N ASP A 61 11.48 1.61 22.32
CA ASP A 61 12.63 0.91 21.74
C ASP A 61 12.40 -0.60 21.66
N GLU A 62 11.81 -1.21 22.69
CA GLU A 62 11.47 -2.63 22.70
C GLU A 62 10.35 -2.97 21.71
N ILE A 63 9.36 -2.08 21.58
CA ILE A 63 8.20 -2.31 20.71
C ILE A 63 8.61 -2.27 19.23
N LEU A 64 9.52 -1.36 18.84
CA LEU A 64 9.98 -1.22 17.45
C LEU A 64 11.09 -2.19 17.07
N PHE A 65 11.54 -3.03 18.00
CA PHE A 65 12.46 -4.12 17.70
C PHE A 65 11.70 -5.29 17.06
N VAL A 66 11.49 -5.21 15.75
CA VAL A 66 10.83 -6.27 14.95
C VAL A 66 11.89 -7.15 14.30
N GLU A 67 11.89 -8.44 14.64
CA GLU A 67 12.82 -9.42 14.08
C GLU A 67 12.68 -9.50 12.55
N GLY A 68 13.80 -9.48 11.82
CA GLY A 68 13.82 -9.46 10.35
C GLY A 68 13.57 -8.09 9.71
N TYR A 69 13.15 -7.07 10.48
CA TYR A 69 12.84 -5.73 9.97
C TYR A 69 13.51 -4.61 10.77
N PRO A 70 14.85 -4.49 10.73
CA PRO A 70 15.58 -3.46 11.50
C PRO A 70 15.20 -2.02 11.11
N GLY A 71 14.62 -1.82 9.92
CA GLY A 71 14.21 -0.50 9.42
C GLY A 71 13.18 0.21 10.29
N TYR A 72 12.40 -0.50 11.11
CA TYR A 72 11.43 0.10 12.03
C TYR A 72 12.07 1.03 13.07
N GLN A 73 13.34 0.81 13.42
CA GLN A 73 14.07 1.69 14.33
C GLN A 73 14.20 3.13 13.77
N HIS A 74 14.21 3.30 12.45
CA HIS A 74 14.24 4.62 11.83
C HIS A 74 12.92 5.38 12.01
N LEU A 75 11.84 4.72 12.42
CA LEU A 75 10.53 5.31 12.65
C LEU A 75 10.29 5.74 14.09
N LEU A 76 11.30 5.66 14.98
CA LEU A 76 11.11 5.88 16.42
C LEU A 76 10.46 7.21 16.78
N SER A 77 10.95 8.31 16.21
CA SER A 77 10.40 9.65 16.46
C SER A 77 8.97 9.83 15.93
N LEU A 78 8.60 9.07 14.89
CA LEU A 78 7.26 9.07 14.31
C LEU A 78 6.32 8.20 15.15
N ALA A 79 6.80 7.04 15.57
CA ALA A 79 6.09 6.10 16.40
C ALA A 79 5.75 6.70 17.77
N GLU A 80 6.65 7.48 18.40
CA GLU A 80 6.34 8.16 19.66
C GLU A 80 5.08 9.03 19.55
N LYS A 81 4.97 9.82 18.46
CA LYS A 81 3.79 10.65 18.18
C LYS A 81 2.54 9.81 17.93
N CYS A 82 2.67 8.71 17.19
CA CYS A 82 1.57 7.78 16.96
C CYS A 82 1.07 7.16 18.27
N MET A 83 1.98 6.78 19.18
CA MET A 83 1.65 6.17 20.46
C MET A 83 0.83 7.12 21.35
N GLU A 84 1.10 8.43 21.34
CA GLU A 84 0.31 9.38 22.12
C GLU A 84 -1.18 9.39 21.70
N ILE A 85 -1.44 9.13 20.42
CA ILE A 85 -2.78 9.08 19.83
C ILE A 85 -3.50 7.79 20.21
N VAL A 86 -2.87 6.62 20.03
CA VAL A 86 -3.56 5.31 20.13
C VAL A 86 -3.25 4.50 21.40
N CYS A 87 -2.24 4.88 22.17
CA CYS A 87 -1.81 4.15 23.37
C CYS A 87 -2.07 4.94 24.66
N GLN A 88 -2.19 4.20 25.75
CA GLN A 88 -2.03 4.74 27.09
C GLN A 88 -0.53 4.87 27.40
N THR A 89 -0.13 6.04 27.90
CA THR A 89 1.26 6.32 28.29
C THR A 89 1.36 6.34 29.81
N GLN A 90 2.40 5.70 30.34
CA GLN A 90 2.81 5.80 31.73
C GLN A 90 4.26 6.25 31.78
N GLU A 91 4.56 7.17 32.69
CA GLU A 91 5.90 7.71 32.88
C GLU A 91 6.41 7.31 34.27
N VAL A 92 7.59 6.70 34.30
CA VAL A 92 8.27 6.29 35.53
C VAL A 92 9.70 6.82 35.47
N GLY A 93 9.99 7.83 36.28
CA GLY A 93 11.27 8.55 36.20
C GLY A 93 11.40 9.29 34.87
N SER A 94 12.46 9.00 34.11
CA SER A 94 12.70 9.58 32.78
C SER A 94 12.30 8.65 31.62
N MET A 95 11.60 7.55 31.91
CA MET A 95 11.22 6.54 30.93
C MET A 95 9.71 6.55 30.69
N LYS A 96 9.31 6.51 29.42
CA LYS A 96 7.92 6.37 28.99
C LYS A 96 7.65 4.92 28.59
N PHE A 97 6.50 4.43 29.02
CA PHE A 97 5.98 3.11 28.67
C PHE A 97 4.61 3.24 28.03
N TYR A 98 4.37 2.43 27.01
CA TYR A 98 3.17 2.49 26.18
C TYR A 98 2.43 1.16 26.22
N ARG A 99 1.10 1.24 26.17
CA ARG A 99 0.20 0.09 26.01
C ARG A 99 -0.95 0.48 25.09
N LEU A 100 -1.20 -0.33 24.07
CA LEU A 100 -2.28 -0.06 23.12
C LEU A 100 -3.65 -0.04 23.79
N ASP A 101 -4.41 1.03 23.56
CA ASP A 101 -5.73 1.26 24.14
C ASP A 101 -6.82 1.12 23.07
N ASN A 102 -7.75 0.18 23.26
CA ASN A 102 -8.80 -0.10 22.27
C ASN A 102 -9.72 1.10 22.05
N SER A 103 -10.06 1.84 23.10
CA SER A 103 -10.97 2.99 23.01
C SER A 103 -10.32 4.13 22.22
N LYS A 104 -9.01 4.38 22.44
CA LYS A 104 -8.26 5.37 21.66
C LYS A 104 -8.13 4.97 20.19
N VAL A 105 -7.82 3.69 19.91
CA VAL A 105 -7.75 3.19 18.52
C VAL A 105 -9.10 3.36 17.83
N LEU A 106 -10.20 2.99 18.50
CA LEU A 106 -11.54 3.15 17.92
C LEU A 106 -11.91 4.61 17.69
N ALA A 107 -11.60 5.51 18.63
CA ALA A 107 -11.83 6.94 18.44
C ALA A 107 -11.03 7.49 17.24
N TRP A 108 -9.78 7.09 17.09
CA TRP A 108 -8.94 7.45 15.95
C TRP A 108 -9.51 6.91 14.62
N LEU A 109 -9.90 5.63 14.58
CA LEU A 109 -10.51 5.00 13.41
C LEU A 109 -11.82 5.70 13.00
N SER A 110 -12.71 5.95 13.97
CA SER A 110 -13.96 6.69 13.73
C SER A 110 -13.67 8.07 13.13
N CYS A 111 -12.68 8.80 13.68
CA CYS A 111 -12.28 10.09 13.13
C CYS A 111 -11.82 9.96 11.67
N LYS A 112 -11.01 8.96 11.33
CA LYS A 112 -10.59 8.69 9.95
C LYS A 112 -11.76 8.42 9.02
N VAL A 113 -12.70 7.58 9.43
CA VAL A 113 -13.91 7.27 8.66
C VAL A 113 -14.76 8.52 8.42
N TYR A 114 -14.98 9.36 9.45
CA TYR A 114 -15.77 10.58 9.29
C TYR A 114 -15.07 11.63 8.42
N CYS A 115 -13.75 11.80 8.57
CA CYS A 115 -12.97 12.65 7.68
C CYS A 115 -13.11 12.19 6.21
N LEU A 116 -13.01 10.87 5.99
CA LEU A 116 -13.14 10.29 4.67
C LEU A 116 -14.55 10.49 4.10
N LYS A 117 -15.60 10.17 4.87
CA LYS A 117 -17.02 10.37 4.51
C LYS A 117 -17.28 11.79 4.02
N ASN A 118 -16.70 12.79 4.69
CA ASN A 118 -16.89 14.20 4.33
C ASN A 118 -16.10 14.62 3.08
N SER A 119 -14.93 14.01 2.85
CA SER A 119 -14.07 14.35 1.69
C SER A 119 -14.44 13.64 0.38
N LEU A 120 -15.03 12.43 0.45
CA LEU A 120 -15.39 11.62 -0.73
C LEU A 120 -16.30 12.37 -1.73
N PRO A 121 -17.37 13.05 -1.30
CA PRO A 121 -18.26 13.79 -2.21
C PRO A 121 -17.57 14.92 -2.97
N GLU A 122 -16.49 15.49 -2.42
CA GLU A 122 -15.72 16.55 -3.08
C GLU A 122 -14.76 15.99 -4.14
N LEU A 123 -14.29 14.75 -3.95
CA LEU A 123 -13.29 14.10 -4.80
C LEU A 123 -13.90 13.40 -6.01
N ASP A 124 -15.10 12.82 -5.87
CA ASP A 124 -15.80 12.18 -6.98
C ASP A 124 -17.32 12.43 -6.92
N LYS A 125 -17.85 12.93 -8.04
CA LYS A 125 -19.26 13.24 -8.26
C LYS A 125 -20.17 12.03 -8.08
N ASN A 126 -19.64 10.82 -8.25
CA ASN A 126 -20.39 9.59 -7.99
C ASN A 126 -20.80 9.47 -6.51
N TYR A 127 -19.93 9.89 -5.58
CA TYR A 127 -20.25 9.86 -4.15
C TYR A 127 -21.18 11.00 -3.72
N ALA A 128 -21.20 12.12 -4.44
CA ALA A 128 -22.11 13.24 -4.16
C ALA A 128 -23.60 12.89 -4.39
N ALA A 129 -23.88 11.87 -5.22
CA ALA A 129 -25.24 11.39 -5.50
C ALA A 129 -25.69 10.24 -4.59
N GLN A 130 -24.82 9.72 -3.72
CA GLN A 130 -25.13 8.58 -2.85
C GLN A 130 -25.80 8.99 -1.53
N ASP A 131 -26.52 8.04 -0.92
CA ASP A 131 -27.05 8.19 0.43
C ASP A 131 -25.92 8.23 1.47
N GLU A 132 -26.07 9.06 2.50
CA GLU A 132 -25.06 9.22 3.55
C GLU A 132 -24.62 7.92 4.22
N LYS A 133 -25.55 6.96 4.34
CA LYS A 133 -25.26 5.66 4.93
C LYS A 133 -24.38 4.81 4.01
N GLN A 134 -24.57 4.91 2.69
CA GLN A 134 -23.74 4.21 1.73
C GLN A 134 -22.33 4.80 1.68
N THR A 135 -22.21 6.13 1.67
CA THR A 135 -20.90 6.81 1.74
C THR A 135 -20.14 6.43 3.01
N LEU A 136 -20.85 6.24 4.13
CA LEU A 136 -20.24 5.77 5.38
C LEU A 136 -19.73 4.33 5.24
N VAL A 137 -20.52 3.42 4.66
CA VAL A 137 -20.10 2.02 4.43
C VAL A 137 -18.88 1.97 3.50
N ASP A 138 -18.87 2.76 2.43
CA ASP A 138 -17.75 2.83 1.49
C ASP A 138 -16.50 3.40 2.17
N SER A 139 -16.66 4.42 3.02
CA SER A 139 -15.55 4.98 3.80
C SER A 139 -14.94 3.96 4.78
N VAL A 140 -15.78 3.17 5.45
CA VAL A 140 -15.31 2.07 6.30
C VAL A 140 -14.60 1.00 5.48
N SER A 141 -15.09 0.69 4.27
CA SER A 141 -14.44 -0.27 3.37
C SER A 141 -13.03 0.19 2.99
N ILE A 142 -12.86 1.45 2.57
CA ILE A 142 -11.55 2.01 2.18
C ILE A 142 -10.58 2.00 3.38
N VAL A 143 -11.02 2.42 4.57
CA VAL A 143 -10.19 2.35 5.78
C VAL A 143 -9.87 0.90 6.15
N GLY A 144 -10.81 -0.01 5.90
CA GLY A 144 -10.68 -1.44 6.17
C GLY A 144 -9.58 -2.13 5.37
N GLU A 145 -9.22 -1.64 4.18
CA GLU A 145 -8.11 -2.17 3.38
C GLU A 145 -6.75 -2.07 4.09
N TYR A 146 -6.61 -1.12 5.03
CA TYR A 146 -5.39 -0.92 5.82
C TYR A 146 -5.40 -1.67 7.16
N LEU A 147 -6.48 -2.37 7.49
CA LEU A 147 -6.69 -2.97 8.81
C LEU A 147 -6.84 -4.49 8.73
N LYS A 148 -6.44 -5.17 9.81
CA LYS A 148 -6.77 -6.58 9.99
C LYS A 148 -8.28 -6.72 10.25
N THR A 149 -8.89 -7.74 9.63
CA THR A 149 -10.32 -8.06 9.78
C THR A 149 -10.73 -8.23 11.24
N GLU A 150 -9.90 -8.91 12.04
CA GLU A 150 -10.03 -8.99 13.49
C GLU A 150 -8.79 -8.39 14.18
N PRO A 151 -8.95 -7.66 15.30
CA PRO A 151 -10.21 -7.24 15.92
C PRO A 151 -10.76 -5.91 15.37
N TRP A 152 -9.95 -5.12 14.67
CA TRP A 152 -10.22 -3.69 14.45
C TRP A 152 -11.38 -3.41 13.51
N LEU A 153 -11.47 -4.10 12.38
CA LEU A 153 -12.55 -3.87 11.43
C LEU A 153 -13.91 -4.24 12.03
N LYS A 154 -14.03 -5.42 12.66
CA LYS A 154 -15.27 -5.82 13.35
C LYS A 154 -15.68 -4.84 14.44
N LEU A 155 -14.75 -4.45 15.32
CA LEU A 155 -15.03 -3.47 16.36
C LEU A 155 -15.46 -2.11 15.81
N LEU A 156 -14.91 -1.70 14.67
CA LEU A 156 -15.30 -0.46 13.99
C LEU A 156 -16.73 -0.53 13.43
N TYR A 157 -17.09 -1.64 12.78
CA TYR A 157 -18.46 -1.88 12.30
C TYR A 157 -19.47 -1.88 13.46
N ASP A 158 -19.16 -2.58 14.54
CA ASP A 158 -20.00 -2.63 15.74
C ASP A 158 -20.16 -1.25 16.37
N HIS A 159 -19.06 -0.49 16.49
CA HIS A 159 -19.08 0.86 17.05
C HIS A 159 -19.89 1.85 16.21
N LEU A 160 -19.91 1.68 14.88
CA LEU A 160 -20.68 2.53 13.95
C LEU A 160 -22.12 2.02 13.72
N GLY A 161 -22.51 0.88 14.33
CA GLY A 161 -23.83 0.29 14.16
C GLY A 161 -24.11 -0.24 12.74
N LEU A 162 -23.05 -0.62 12.01
CA LEU A 162 -23.14 -1.12 10.64
C LEU A 162 -23.14 -2.64 10.61
N LYS A 163 -23.82 -3.22 9.62
CA LYS A 163 -23.73 -4.67 9.38
C LYS A 163 -22.37 -4.98 8.79
N PHE A 164 -21.59 -5.81 9.47
CA PHE A 164 -20.30 -6.27 8.96
C PHE A 164 -20.49 -6.99 7.63
N VAL A 165 -19.78 -6.53 6.61
CA VAL A 165 -19.67 -7.19 5.31
C VAL A 165 -18.24 -7.67 5.20
N ASP A 166 -18.04 -8.98 5.13
CA ASP A 166 -16.70 -9.54 5.02
C ASP A 166 -16.07 -9.14 3.68
N PRO A 167 -14.90 -8.46 3.68
CA PRO A 167 -14.20 -8.10 2.45
C PRO A 167 -13.82 -9.32 1.61
N THR A 168 -13.62 -10.49 2.23
CA THR A 168 -13.21 -11.73 1.53
C THR A 168 -14.33 -12.40 0.74
N MET A 169 -15.59 -11.96 0.88
CA MET A 169 -16.73 -12.52 0.12
C MET A 169 -17.04 -11.79 -1.20
N LYS A 170 -16.23 -10.79 -1.59
CA LYS A 170 -16.43 -10.02 -2.84
C LYS A 170 -15.56 -10.44 -4.02
N GLU A 171 -15.11 -11.69 -4.09
CA GLU A 171 -14.43 -12.22 -5.31
C GLU A 171 -15.35 -12.89 -6.33
N THR A 172 -16.67 -12.99 -6.09
CA THR A 172 -17.58 -13.71 -7.02
C THR A 172 -18.43 -12.87 -7.96
N ASN A 173 -18.23 -11.55 -8.05
CA ASN A 173 -18.91 -10.72 -9.06
C ASN A 173 -17.99 -9.60 -9.55
N MET A 174 -16.93 -9.97 -10.27
CA MET A 174 -16.36 -9.09 -11.29
C MET A 174 -16.85 -9.59 -12.64
N GLU A 175 -17.61 -8.75 -13.34
CA GLU A 175 -18.06 -9.01 -14.70
C GLU A 175 -16.89 -9.47 -15.58
N ASN A 176 -17.14 -10.57 -16.30
CA ASN A 176 -16.24 -11.15 -17.28
C ASN A 176 -15.77 -10.11 -18.30
N LEU A 177 -14.48 -9.80 -18.29
CA LEU A 177 -13.75 -9.36 -19.47
C LEU A 177 -12.83 -10.52 -19.90
N PRO A 178 -12.82 -10.93 -21.18
CA PRO A 178 -12.28 -12.24 -21.54
C PRO A 178 -10.77 -12.32 -21.32
N THR A 179 -10.38 -13.14 -20.34
CA THR A 179 -9.03 -13.65 -20.14
C THR A 179 -8.69 -14.57 -21.31
N ALA A 180 -7.86 -14.09 -22.24
CA ALA A 180 -7.30 -14.93 -23.28
C ALA A 180 -6.04 -15.63 -22.76
N ASN A 181 -6.21 -16.93 -22.53
CA ASN A 181 -5.22 -18.03 -22.51
C ASN A 181 -3.77 -17.70 -22.13
N GLU A 182 -3.40 -18.23 -20.97
CA GLU A 182 -2.04 -18.66 -20.65
C GLU A 182 -1.51 -19.57 -21.76
N ASN A 183 -0.45 -19.14 -22.43
CA ASN A 183 0.48 -20.05 -23.08
C ASN A 183 1.85 -19.83 -22.45
N ASN A 184 2.23 -20.79 -21.62
CA ASN A 184 3.57 -21.06 -21.15
C ASN A 184 4.57 -20.97 -22.31
N MET A 185 5.56 -20.08 -22.20
CA MET A 185 6.82 -20.32 -22.90
C MET A 185 8.00 -20.01 -21.99
N ALA A 186 8.66 -21.10 -21.62
CA ALA A 186 9.79 -21.19 -20.74
C ALA A 186 10.95 -20.28 -21.17
N SER A 187 11.54 -19.67 -20.16
CA SER A 187 12.84 -19.02 -20.16
C SER A 187 13.92 -19.93 -20.77
N SER A 188 14.52 -19.47 -21.86
CA SER A 188 15.77 -20.03 -22.38
C SER A 188 16.85 -18.95 -22.28
N ILE A 189 17.64 -19.00 -21.20
CA ILE A 189 18.85 -18.21 -21.04
C ILE A 189 19.93 -18.87 -21.90
N SER A 190 20.33 -18.22 -22.99
CA SER A 190 21.53 -18.57 -23.74
C SER A 190 22.61 -17.50 -23.53
N ILE A 191 23.68 -17.92 -22.85
CA ILE A 191 24.93 -17.19 -22.67
C ILE A 191 25.76 -17.41 -23.95
N GLN A 192 26.12 -16.35 -24.69
CA GLN A 192 27.27 -16.37 -25.59
C GLN A 192 27.97 -15.00 -25.67
N GLU A 193 29.28 -15.09 -25.92
CA GLU A 193 30.33 -14.15 -25.56
C GLU A 193 30.63 -13.04 -26.59
N LYS A 194 31.21 -11.97 -26.02
CA LYS A 194 32.09 -10.90 -26.55
C LYS A 194 32.48 -10.85 -28.04
N ALA A 195 32.37 -9.64 -28.61
CA ALA A 195 33.39 -9.07 -29.51
C ALA A 195 33.51 -7.54 -29.35
N ASN A 196 34.75 -7.06 -29.24
CA ASN A 196 35.18 -5.66 -29.09
C ASN A 196 34.98 -4.82 -30.36
N LYS A 197 34.62 -3.52 -30.20
CA LYS A 197 35.16 -2.40 -31.00
C LYS A 197 34.97 -1.04 -30.28
N LYS A 198 35.94 -0.14 -30.50
CA LYS A 198 36.32 1.08 -29.77
C LYS A 198 35.54 2.37 -30.19
N PRO A 199 35.74 3.54 -29.54
CA PRO A 199 34.66 4.36 -28.98
C PRO A 199 34.24 5.57 -29.83
N GLY A 200 33.00 6.02 -29.63
CA GLY A 200 32.48 7.31 -30.07
C GLY A 200 31.73 8.00 -28.93
N LYS A 201 32.07 9.27 -28.68
CA LYS A 201 31.51 10.18 -27.65
C LYS A 201 30.04 10.51 -27.94
N GLN A 202 29.13 10.38 -26.96
CA GLN A 202 28.34 11.48 -26.37
C GLN A 202 27.18 11.02 -25.44
N THR A 203 27.03 11.82 -24.38
CA THR A 203 25.87 12.07 -23.51
C THR A 203 25.46 11.00 -22.48
N LYS A 204 25.51 11.40 -21.20
CA LYS A 204 25.09 10.62 -20.03
C LYS A 204 23.65 10.13 -20.21
N GLN A 205 23.47 8.85 -20.49
CA GLN A 205 22.17 8.19 -20.43
C GLN A 205 21.91 7.70 -19.01
N ALA A 206 20.72 7.99 -18.50
CA ALA A 206 20.20 7.39 -17.28
C ALA A 206 20.19 5.86 -17.43
N LYS A 207 20.40 5.17 -16.31
CA LYS A 207 20.54 3.72 -16.22
C LYS A 207 19.37 3.04 -16.93
N VAL A 208 19.67 2.37 -18.05
CA VAL A 208 18.71 1.64 -18.87
C VAL A 208 18.12 0.51 -18.03
N GLU A 209 16.80 0.52 -17.83
CA GLU A 209 16.08 -0.57 -17.19
C GLU A 209 16.09 -1.82 -18.08
N THR A 210 16.35 -2.96 -17.45
CA THR A 210 16.39 -4.29 -18.06
C THR A 210 15.03 -4.57 -18.72
N GLY A 211 14.99 -4.63 -20.05
CA GLY A 211 13.77 -4.93 -20.83
C GLY A 211 13.31 -3.81 -21.79
N SER A 212 13.97 -2.66 -21.81
CA SER A 212 13.62 -1.58 -22.74
C SER A 212 14.16 -1.81 -24.17
N LYS A 213 13.34 -1.50 -25.19
CA LYS A 213 13.70 -1.59 -26.62
C LYS A 213 13.61 -0.20 -27.27
N ASN A 214 14.42 0.06 -28.31
CA ASN A 214 14.34 1.34 -29.02
C ASN A 214 13.04 1.41 -29.85
N ILE A 215 12.39 2.56 -29.86
CA ILE A 215 11.11 2.76 -30.55
C ILE A 215 11.22 2.52 -32.07
N ARG A 216 12.38 2.81 -32.67
CA ARG A 216 12.59 2.61 -34.12
C ARG A 216 12.54 1.13 -34.50
N ASP A 217 12.96 0.23 -33.61
CA ASP A 217 12.98 -1.20 -33.89
C ASP A 217 11.56 -1.77 -34.00
N MET A 218 10.60 -1.25 -33.23
CA MET A 218 9.19 -1.67 -33.29
C MET A 218 8.51 -1.28 -34.62
N PHE A 219 8.72 -0.06 -35.10
CA PHE A 219 8.03 0.45 -36.30
C PHE A 219 8.77 0.15 -37.61
N SER A 220 10.01 -0.32 -37.54
CA SER A 220 10.82 -0.68 -38.73
C SER A 220 10.19 -1.77 -39.59
N ARG A 221 9.45 -2.72 -38.99
CA ARG A 221 8.77 -3.81 -39.71
C ARG A 221 7.46 -3.37 -40.39
N ALA A 222 6.79 -2.35 -39.87
CA ALA A 222 5.53 -1.85 -40.45
C ALA A 222 5.75 -1.06 -41.75
N CYS A 223 6.91 -0.43 -41.93
CA CYS A 223 7.24 0.34 -43.14
C CYS A 223 7.73 -0.51 -44.34
N LYS A 224 7.89 -1.84 -44.20
CA LYS A 224 8.40 -2.70 -45.29
C LYS A 224 7.31 -3.26 -46.22
N LYS A 225 6.08 -2.74 -46.18
CA LYS A 225 5.09 -2.95 -47.24
C LYS A 225 4.95 -1.67 -48.07
N LYS A 226 5.86 -1.48 -49.04
CA LYS A 226 5.64 -0.62 -50.20
C LYS A 226 6.08 -1.38 -51.45
N CYS A 227 5.08 -1.60 -52.32
CA CYS A 227 5.11 -2.02 -53.72
C CYS A 227 5.69 -3.39 -54.03
#